data_AF-A0A536C2I6-F1
#
_entry.id   AF-A0A536C2I6-F1
#
_cell.length_a   1.000
_cell.length_b   1.000
_cell.length_c   1.000
_cell.angle_alpha   90.00
_cell.angle_beta   90.00
_cell.angle_gamma   90.00
#
_symmetry.space_group_name_H-M   'P 1'
#
loop_
_entity.id
_entity.type
_entity.pdbx_description
1 polymer ?
#
loop_
_entity_poly.entity_id
_entity_poly.type
_entity_poly.pdbx_seq_one_letter_code
_entity_poly.pdbx_strand_id
1 'polypeptide(L)' 'MRRFVALLGLVWSLANLGVAYFFLTSAFVAKTAAKEGILAQLSLLLGGVLIAGFAVLLARECLRMLTAAAASEPA' A
#
# COMPACT_ATOMS: atom_id res chain seq x y z
N MET A 1 -20.77 10.14 -5.99
CA MET A 1 -19.71 10.38 -4.97
C MET A 1 -18.98 9.11 -4.54
N ARG A 2 -19.68 8.03 -4.12
CA ARG A 2 -19.06 6.79 -3.60
C ARG A 2 -18.05 6.12 -4.55
N ARG A 3 -18.35 6.01 -5.85
CA ARG A 3 -17.42 5.46 -6.86
C ARG A 3 -16.16 6.29 -7.03
N PHE A 4 -16.29 7.62 -7.05
CA PHE A 4 -15.17 8.53 -7.18
C PHE A 4 -14.21 8.43 -5.98
N VAL A 5 -14.76 8.34 -4.76
CA VAL A 5 -13.96 8.12 -3.54
C VAL A 5 -13.21 6.77 -3.61
N ALA A 6 -13.86 5.70 -4.08
CA ALA A 6 -13.21 4.40 -4.23
C ALA A 6 -12.09 4.41 -5.29
N LEU A 7 -12.27 5.14 -6.40
CA LEU A 7 -11.21 5.32 -7.41
C LEU A 7 -10.02 6.11 -6.84
N LEU A 8 -10.27 7.21 -6.13
CA LEU A 8 -9.21 7.95 -5.45
C LEU A 8 -8.49 7.09 -4.41
N GLY A 9 -9.22 6.29 -3.64
CA GLY A 9 -8.66 5.34 -2.67
C GLY A 9 -7.79 4.27 -3.33
N LEU A 10 -8.16 3.76 -4.51
CA LEU A 10 -7.34 2.83 -5.29
C LEU A 10 -6.05 3.48 -5.78
N VAL A 11 -6.12 4.70 -6.33
CA VAL A 11 -4.92 5.46 -6.76
C VAL A 11 -4.00 5.72 -5.58
N TRP A 12 -4.57 6.10 -4.43
CA TRP A 12 -3.81 6.31 -3.20
C TRP A 12 -3.13 5.03 -2.71
N SER A 13 -3.85 3.90 -2.75
CA SER A 13 -3.28 2.59 -2.42
C SER A 13 -2.12 2.23 -3.33
N LEU A 14 -2.21 2.50 -4.63
CA LEU A 14 -1.12 2.27 -5.59
C LEU A 14 0.11 3.12 -5.26
N ALA A 15 -0.08 4.39 -4.90
CA ALA A 15 1.02 5.24 -4.47
C ALA A 15 1.71 4.69 -3.20
N ASN A 16 0.94 4.20 -2.22
CA ASN A 16 1.48 3.58 -1.01
C ASN A 16 2.24 2.28 -1.29
N LEU A 17 1.79 1.48 -2.27
CA LEU A 17 2.55 0.33 -2.75
C LEU A 17 3.92 0.74 -3.32
N GLY A 18 4.01 1.86 -4.03
CA GLY A 18 5.28 2.43 -4.47
C GLY A 18 6.20 2.83 -3.32
N VAL A 19 5.66 3.47 -2.27
CA VAL A 19 6.42 3.81 -1.05
C VAL A 19 6.89 2.55 -0.33
N ALA A 20 6.01 1.55 -0.17
CA ALA A 20 6.38 0.28 0.44
C ALA A 20 7.50 -0.41 -0.33
N TYR A 21 7.43 -0.43 -1.66
CA TYR A 21 8.50 -0.97 -2.50
C TYR A 21 9.83 -0.24 -2.28
N PHE A 22 9.82 1.09 -2.20
CA PHE A 22 11.01 1.87 -1.89
C PHE A 22 11.60 1.53 -0.51
N PHE A 23 10.75 1.35 0.50
CA PHE A 23 11.17 0.98 1.85
C PHE A 23 11.77 -0.43 1.89
N LEU A 24 11.12 -1.41 1.26
CA LEU A 24 11.63 -2.79 1.18
C LEU A 24 12.96 -2.82 0.45
N THR A 25 13.04 -2.20 -0.74
CA THR A 25 14.30 -2.16 -1.51
C THR A 25 15.41 -1.48 -0.73
N SER A 26 15.12 -0.36 -0.06
CA SER A 26 16.09 0.31 0.81
C SER A 26 16.53 -0.56 1.99
N ALA A 27 15.64 -1.38 2.56
CA ALA A 27 15.99 -2.32 3.63
C ALA A 27 16.93 -3.44 3.15
N PHE A 28 16.78 -3.91 1.90
CA PHE A 28 17.59 -4.99 1.33
C PHE A 28 18.89 -4.53 0.65
N VAL A 29 19.05 -3.23 0.40
CA VAL A 29 20.32 -2.68 -0.07
C VAL A 29 21.36 -2.88 1.04
N ALA A 30 22.39 -3.67 0.76
CA ALA A 30 23.44 -4.06 1.72
C ALA A 30 24.18 -2.87 2.39
N LYS A 31 24.04 -1.65 1.85
CA LYS A 31 24.56 -0.44 2.48
C LYS A 31 23.79 -0.01 3.74
N THR A 32 22.53 -0.41 3.91
CA THR A 32 21.67 0.14 4.97
C THR A 32 22.02 -0.48 6.33
N ALA A 33 22.17 -1.80 6.43
CA ALA A 33 22.74 -2.42 7.63
C ALA A 33 24.19 -1.99 7.89
N ALA A 34 25.00 -1.82 6.84
CA ALA A 34 26.40 -1.46 6.98
C ALA A 34 26.63 0.00 7.42
N LYS A 35 25.72 0.93 7.08
CA LYS A 35 25.86 2.36 7.37
C LYS A 35 25.01 2.84 8.54
N GLU A 36 23.81 2.29 8.72
CA GLU A 36 22.82 2.78 9.68
C GLU A 36 22.47 1.74 10.76
N GLY A 37 22.96 0.52 10.61
CA GLY A 37 22.81 -0.56 11.58
C GLY A 37 21.54 -1.40 11.39
N ILE A 38 21.47 -2.49 12.14
CA ILE A 38 20.42 -3.53 12.03
C ILE A 38 19.03 -2.98 12.38
N LEU A 39 18.94 -2.03 13.32
CA LEU A 39 17.67 -1.44 13.74
C LEU A 39 17.02 -0.60 12.62
N ALA A 40 17.83 0.18 11.90
CA ALA A 40 17.36 0.97 10.76
C ALA A 40 16.83 0.04 9.65
N GLN A 41 17.57 -1.02 9.32
CA GLN A 41 17.13 -2.02 8.35
C GLN A 41 15.80 -2.69 8.76
N LEU A 42 15.66 -3.10 10.03
CA LEU A 42 14.42 -3.70 10.52
C LEU A 42 13.24 -2.74 10.50
N SER A 43 13.47 -1.46 10.82
CA SER A 43 12.42 -0.43 10.79
C SER A 43 11.91 -0.16 9.37
N LEU A 44 12.81 -0.15 8.38
CA LEU A 44 12.45 -0.03 6.96
C LEU A 44 11.69 -1.26 6.47
N LEU A 45 12.14 -2.45 6.86
CA LEU A 45 11.46 -3.70 6.50
C LEU A 45 10.05 -3.76 7.09
N LEU A 46 9.92 -3.55 8.41
CA LEU A 46 8.63 -3.55 9.10
C LEU A 46 7.71 -2.45 8.58
N GLY A 47 8.22 -1.23 8.46
CA GLY A 47 7.46 -0.10 7.94
C GLY A 47 6.94 -0.36 6.52
N GLY A 48 7.81 -0.82 5.63
CA GLY A 48 7.41 -1.16 4.27
C GLY A 48 6.40 -2.30 4.18
N VAL A 49 6.55 -3.36 4.99
CA VAL A 49 5.58 -4.47 5.05
C VAL A 49 4.21 -3.99 5.57
N LEU A 50 4.20 -3.16 6.60
CA LEU A 50 2.95 -2.60 7.14
C LEU A 50 2.26 -1.69 6.12
N ILE A 51 3.00 -0.81 5.45
CA ILE A 51 2.46 0.06 4.40
C ILE A 51 1.88 -0.78 3.26
N ALA A 52 2.60 -1.81 2.80
CA ALA A 52 2.11 -2.73 1.77
C ALA A 52 0.82 -3.43 2.21
N GLY A 53 0.79 -3.96 3.44
CA GLY A 53 -0.38 -4.63 4.00
C GLY A 53 -1.61 -3.72 4.04
N PHE A 54 -1.47 -2.50 4.58
CA PHE A 54 -2.56 -1.54 4.63
C PHE A 54 -3.01 -1.05 3.25
N ALA A 55 -2.07 -0.86 2.31
CA ALA A 55 -2.41 -0.55 0.93
C ALA A 55 -3.28 -1.67 0.33
N VAL A 56 -2.87 -2.93 0.44
CA VAL A 56 -3.67 -4.06 -0.08
C VAL A 56 -5.05 -4.13 0.56
N LEU A 57 -5.17 -3.93 1.88
CA LEU A 57 -6.45 -3.90 2.57
C LEU A 57 -7.35 -2.77 2.03
N LEU A 58 -6.79 -1.57 1.85
CA LEU A 58 -7.51 -0.41 1.30
C LEU A 58 -7.96 -0.66 -0.14
N ALA A 59 -7.08 -1.18 -1.00
CA ALA A 59 -7.43 -1.54 -2.38
C ALA A 59 -8.56 -2.57 -2.41
N ARG A 60 -8.50 -3.59 -1.55
CA ARG A 60 -9.52 -4.64 -1.45
C ARG A 60 -10.88 -4.04 -1.05
N GLU A 61 -10.88 -3.09 -0.12
CA GLU A 61 -12.11 -2.43 0.31
C GLU A 61 -12.66 -1.49 -0.76
N CYS A 62 -11.80 -0.73 -1.45
CA CYS A 62 -12.21 0.09 -2.60
C CYS A 62 -12.81 -0.76 -3.72
N LEU A 63 -12.23 -1.93 -4.01
CA LEU A 63 -12.77 -2.88 -4.98
C LEU A 63 -14.15 -3.39 -4.55
N ARG A 64 -14.34 -3.77 -3.28
CA ARG A 64 -15.65 -4.16 -2.75
C ARG A 64 -16.69 -3.05 -2.87
N MET A 65 -16.31 -1.81 -2.60
CA MET A 65 -17.21 -0.66 -2.73
C MET A 65 -17.64 -0.44 -4.19
N LEU A 66 -16.74 -0.64 -5.16
CA LEU A 66 -17.01 -0.53 -6.59
C LEU A 66 -17.89 -1.67 -7.09
N THR A 67 -17.60 -2.93 -6.72
CA THR A 67 -18.41 -4.09 -7.13
C THR A 67 -19.81 -4.06 -6.53
N ALA A 68 -19.94 -3.71 -5.25
CA ALA A 68 -21.25 -3.53 -4.61
C ALA A 68 -22.05 -2.39 -5.25
N ALA A 69 -21.38 -1.32 -5.69
CA ALA A 69 -22.04 -0.22 -6.39
C ALA A 69 -22.50 -0.63 -7.80
N ALA A 70 -21.80 -1.54 -8.49
CA ALA A 70 -22.20 -2.06 -9.80
C ALA A 70 -23.42 -3.00 -9.70
N ALA A 71 -23.50 -3.81 -8.65
CA ALA A 71 -24.63 -4.71 -8.41
C ALA A 71 -25.94 -4.01 -8.02
N SER A 72 -25.89 -2.72 -7.68
CA SER A 72 -27.05 -1.93 -7.23
C SER A 72 -27.66 -1.05 -8.33
N GLU A 73 -27.10 -1.03 -9.53
CA GLU A 73 -27.68 -0.30 -10.68
C GLU A 73 -28.78 -1.16 -11.32
N PRO A 74 -30.03 -0.65 -11.42
CA PRO A 74 -31.06 -1.34 -12.18
C PRO A 74 -30.71 -1.29 -13.68
N ALA A 75 -30.86 -2.42 -14.36
CA ALA A 75 -30.66 -2.58 -15.80
C ALA A 75 -31.71 -1.81 -16.62
#